data_AF-A0A935MIP5-F1
#
_entry.id   AF-A0A935MIP5-F1
#
_cell.length_a   1.000
_cell.length_b   1.000
_cell.length_c   1.000
_cell.angle_alpha   90.00
_cell.angle_beta   90.00
_cell.angle_gamma   90.00
#
_symmetry.space_group_name_H-M   'P 1'
#
loop_
_entity.id
_entity.type
_entity.pdbx_description
1 polymer ?
#
loop_
_entity_poly.entity_id
_entity_poly.type
_entity_poly.pdbx_seq_one_letter_code
_entity_poly.pdbx_strand_id
1 'polypeptide(L)'
;MVEQADINYFKNFCQFVWFQGEPIPLIFDLSNRVYTQQEITLSMIERLVVIGLVHYAPEGYVKKKLGKHTRFFYHGKLTKIGFTQDANNQLDLGTVLLTDTGKKLYATFSPIRNQQFYEYVIQHWFQQGLLLSSPLGSPQRPHLVN
;
A
#
# COMPACT_ATOMS: atom_id res chain seq x y z
N MET A 1 17.69 -18.51 -7.90
CA MET A 1 18.57 -17.97 -6.85
C MET A 1 18.25 -16.49 -6.70
N VAL A 2 18.22 -15.96 -5.47
CA VAL A 2 17.97 -14.52 -5.23
C VAL A 2 19.27 -13.77 -5.43
N GLU A 3 19.24 -12.68 -6.20
CA GLU A 3 20.40 -11.84 -6.51
C GLU A 3 20.30 -10.48 -5.82
N GLN A 4 21.42 -9.76 -5.70
CA GLN A 4 21.42 -8.41 -5.09
C GLN A 4 20.52 -7.43 -5.86
N ALA A 5 20.41 -7.59 -7.19
CA ALA A 5 19.49 -6.82 -8.02
C ALA A 5 18.02 -7.04 -7.60
N ASP A 6 17.64 -8.28 -7.28
CA ASP A 6 16.28 -8.61 -6.81
C ASP A 6 15.95 -7.90 -5.50
N ILE A 7 16.92 -7.86 -4.58
CA ILE A 7 16.78 -7.16 -3.30
C ILE A 7 16.60 -5.65 -3.53
N ASN A 8 17.32 -5.07 -4.48
CA ASN A 8 17.18 -3.65 -4.82
C ASN A 8 15.81 -3.35 -5.46
N TYR A 9 15.33 -4.21 -6.37
CA TYR A 9 13.98 -4.09 -6.93
C TYR A 9 12.90 -4.18 -5.85
N PHE A 10 13.01 -5.16 -4.95
CA PHE A 10 12.06 -5.31 -3.87
C PHE A 10 12.10 -4.11 -2.91
N LYS A 11 13.29 -3.60 -2.57
CA LYS A 11 13.43 -2.40 -1.74
C LYS A 11 12.76 -1.18 -2.38
N ASN A 12 12.93 -1.00 -3.69
CA ASN A 12 12.25 0.06 -4.42
C ASN A 12 10.73 -0.13 -4.46
N PHE A 13 10.26 -1.37 -4.64
CA PHE A 13 8.84 -1.74 -4.56
C PHE A 13 8.20 -1.45 -3.20
N CYS A 14 8.96 -1.52 -2.10
CA CYS A 14 8.43 -1.33 -0.75
C CYS A 14 7.86 0.08 -0.49
N GLN A 15 8.16 1.08 -1.34
CA GLN A 15 7.54 2.42 -1.23
C GLN A 15 6.03 2.40 -1.57
N PHE A 16 5.53 1.33 -2.20
CA PHE A 16 4.13 1.20 -2.61
C PHE A 16 3.26 0.48 -1.56
N VAL A 17 3.77 0.31 -0.35
CA VAL A 17 3.15 -0.48 0.72
C VAL A 17 2.40 0.40 1.71
N TRP A 18 1.13 0.07 1.91
CA TRP A 18 0.28 0.56 2.99
C TRP A 18 0.13 -0.50 4.07
N PHE A 19 -0.43 -0.13 5.23
CA PHE A 19 -0.65 -1.04 6.34
C PHE A 19 -2.09 -1.09 6.79
N GLN A 20 -2.56 -2.30 7.05
CA GLN A 20 -3.81 -2.58 7.74
C GLN A 20 -3.65 -3.90 8.53
N GLY A 21 -2.98 -3.84 9.69
CA GLY A 21 -2.56 -5.02 10.44
C GLY A 21 -1.35 -5.73 9.84
N GLU A 22 -1.25 -5.76 8.51
CA GLU A 22 -0.12 -6.30 7.74
C GLU A 22 0.28 -5.35 6.61
N PRO A 23 1.50 -5.46 6.05
CA PRO A 23 1.92 -4.70 4.87
C PRO A 23 1.20 -5.17 3.61
N ILE A 24 0.59 -4.22 2.90
CA ILE A 24 -0.23 -4.43 1.70
C ILE A 24 0.29 -3.49 0.59
N PRO A 25 0.95 -4.00 -0.45
CA PRO A 25 1.29 -3.20 -1.61
C PRO A 25 0.01 -2.87 -2.39
N LEU A 26 -0.25 -1.58 -2.63
CA LEU A 26 -1.41 -1.16 -3.42
C LEU A 26 -0.94 -0.86 -4.85
N ILE A 27 -1.03 -1.87 -5.72
CA ILE A 27 -0.67 -1.81 -7.15
C ILE A 27 -1.94 -1.99 -7.99
N PHE A 28 -2.63 -0.89 -8.31
CA PHE A 28 -3.93 -0.95 -9.01
C PHE A 28 -3.79 -1.13 -10.53
N ASP A 29 -2.86 -0.41 -11.15
CA ASP A 29 -2.64 -0.41 -12.59
C ASP A 29 -1.16 -0.19 -12.90
N LEU A 30 -0.45 -1.24 -13.32
CA LEU A 30 0.99 -1.20 -13.63
C LEU A 30 1.33 -0.26 -14.80
N SER A 31 0.37 0.16 -15.61
CA SER A 31 0.61 1.14 -16.68
C SER A 31 0.66 2.59 -16.17
N ASN A 32 0.19 2.84 -14.95
CA ASN A 32 0.15 4.18 -14.38
C ASN A 32 1.56 4.74 -14.15
N ARG A 33 1.74 6.04 -14.44
CA ARG A 33 3.02 6.74 -14.31
C ARG A 33 3.62 6.68 -12.91
N VAL A 34 2.78 6.62 -11.87
CA VAL A 34 3.25 6.54 -10.48
C VAL A 34 4.10 5.30 -10.20
N TYR A 35 3.88 4.22 -10.97
CA TYR A 35 4.62 2.97 -10.89
C TYR A 35 5.74 2.92 -11.94
N THR A 36 5.42 3.25 -13.20
CA THR A 36 6.38 3.12 -14.31
C THR A 36 7.57 4.08 -14.19
N GLN A 37 7.39 5.28 -13.63
CA GLN A 37 8.49 6.21 -13.35
C GLN A 37 9.47 5.70 -12.28
N GLN A 38 9.05 4.69 -11.50
CA GLN A 38 9.88 4.02 -10.50
C GLN A 38 10.28 2.61 -10.97
N GLU A 39 10.19 2.33 -12.28
CA GLU A 39 10.54 1.05 -12.89
C GLU A 39 9.76 -0.16 -12.34
N ILE A 40 8.59 0.08 -11.76
CA ILE A 40 7.67 -0.98 -11.34
C ILE A 40 6.89 -1.44 -12.58
N THR A 41 7.39 -2.52 -13.19
CA THR A 41 6.86 -3.10 -14.43
C THR A 41 6.34 -4.52 -14.18
N LEU A 42 5.56 -5.05 -15.11
CA LEU A 42 5.09 -6.44 -15.04
C LEU A 42 6.27 -7.43 -14.94
N SER A 43 7.31 -7.27 -15.75
CA SER A 43 8.48 -8.15 -15.72
C SER A 43 9.22 -8.11 -14.38
N MET A 44 9.25 -6.95 -13.72
CA MET A 44 9.80 -6.84 -12.37
C MET A 44 8.92 -7.59 -11.35
N ILE A 45 7.60 -7.43 -11.42
CA ILE A 45 6.67 -8.17 -10.55
C ILE A 45 6.78 -9.68 -10.78
N GLU A 46 6.85 -10.14 -12.03
CA GLU A 46 7.06 -11.56 -12.38
C GLU A 46 8.37 -12.09 -11.78
N ARG A 47 9.45 -11.30 -11.83
CA ARG A 47 10.71 -11.67 -11.16
C ARG A 47 10.52 -11.82 -9.65
N LEU A 48 9.81 -10.89 -8.99
CA LEU A 48 9.50 -10.98 -7.56
C LEU A 48 8.62 -12.20 -7.21
N VAL A 49 7.74 -12.63 -8.12
CA VAL A 49 6.95 -13.87 -7.99
C VAL A 49 7.85 -15.09 -8.07
N VAL A 50 8.75 -15.15 -9.07
CA VAL A 50 9.68 -16.29 -9.27
C VAL A 50 10.56 -16.53 -8.04
N ILE A 51 11.01 -15.46 -7.37
CA ILE A 51 11.80 -15.56 -6.13
C ILE A 51 10.95 -15.68 -4.86
N GLY A 52 9.63 -15.73 -5.00
CA GLY A 52 8.69 -16.01 -3.91
C GLY A 52 8.49 -14.87 -2.92
N LEU A 53 8.68 -13.61 -3.33
CA LEU A 53 8.46 -12.44 -2.46
C LEU A 53 7.04 -11.87 -2.58
N VAL A 54 6.39 -12.05 -3.73
CA VAL A 54 5.03 -11.55 -3.97
C VAL A 54 4.15 -12.61 -4.63
N HIS A 55 2.84 -12.46 -4.47
CA HIS A 55 1.83 -13.07 -5.32
C HIS A 55 1.30 -12.02 -6.29
N TYR A 56 1.07 -12.40 -7.54
CA TYR A 56 0.50 -11.55 -8.58
C TYR A 56 -0.78 -12.18 -9.12
N ALA A 57 -1.84 -11.39 -9.21
CA ALA A 57 -3.14 -11.77 -9.76
C ALA A 57 -3.63 -10.63 -10.68
N PRO A 58 -3.64 -10.81 -12.01
CA PRO A 58 -4.12 -9.80 -12.95
C PRO A 58 -5.55 -9.33 -12.68
N GLU A 59 -6.40 -10.22 -12.17
CA GLU A 59 -7.79 -9.95 -11.78
C GLU A 59 -7.94 -9.11 -10.51
N GLY A 60 -6.85 -8.94 -9.75
CA GLY A 60 -6.82 -8.17 -8.52
C GLY A 60 -7.26 -8.93 -7.27
N TYR A 61 -6.93 -8.36 -6.12
CA TYR A 61 -7.30 -8.83 -4.80
C TYR A 61 -8.31 -7.88 -4.17
N VAL A 62 -9.36 -8.43 -3.57
CA VAL A 62 -10.40 -7.63 -2.92
C VAL A 62 -10.54 -8.03 -1.46
N LYS A 63 -10.46 -7.05 -0.56
CA LYS A 63 -10.83 -7.24 0.84
C LYS A 63 -12.32 -7.05 1.01
N LYS A 64 -13.02 -8.11 1.43
CA LYS A 64 -14.48 -8.12 1.62
C LYS A 64 -14.86 -8.04 3.10
N LYS A 65 -16.16 -7.96 3.36
CA LYS A 65 -16.76 -7.98 4.71
C LYS A 65 -16.28 -6.81 5.59
N LEU A 66 -16.00 -5.67 4.97
CA LEU A 66 -15.66 -4.45 5.68
C LEU A 66 -16.93 -3.80 6.26
N GLY A 67 -16.83 -3.28 7.48
CA GLY A 67 -17.87 -2.46 8.08
C GLY A 67 -17.93 -1.06 7.46
N LYS A 68 -18.65 -0.14 8.10
CA LYS A 68 -18.79 1.25 7.66
C LYS A 68 -17.46 2.02 7.56
N HIS A 69 -16.45 1.63 8.33
CA HIS A 69 -15.16 2.32 8.34
C HIS A 69 -14.01 1.33 8.40
N THR A 70 -12.89 1.71 7.80
CA THR A 70 -11.61 1.07 8.01
C THR A 70 -10.48 2.09 8.11
N ARG A 71 -9.30 1.63 8.53
CA ARG A 71 -8.12 2.46 8.76
C ARG A 71 -6.93 1.84 8.06
N PHE A 72 -6.25 2.66 7.29
CA PHE A 72 -5.00 2.32 6.63
C PHE A 72 -3.91 3.29 7.07
N PHE A 73 -2.68 2.82 7.09
CA PHE A 73 -1.52 3.64 7.44
C PHE A 73 -0.52 3.65 6.30
N TYR A 74 0.02 4.82 5.99
CA TYR A 74 1.11 4.98 5.04
C TYR A 74 2.23 5.79 5.68
N HIS A 75 3.37 5.15 5.94
CA HIS A 75 4.50 5.75 6.66
C HIS A 75 4.07 6.48 7.95
N GLY A 76 3.26 5.81 8.77
CA GLY A 76 2.74 6.35 10.04
C GLY A 76 1.56 7.32 9.91
N LYS A 77 1.21 7.78 8.71
CA LYS A 77 0.04 8.62 8.48
C LYS A 77 -1.23 7.78 8.42
N LEU A 78 -2.16 8.02 9.34
CA LEU A 78 -3.48 7.37 9.37
C LEU A 78 -4.42 7.99 8.33
N THR A 79 -5.00 7.14 7.49
CA THR A 79 -6.13 7.46 6.61
C THR A 79 -7.33 6.61 7.02
N LYS A 80 -8.39 7.26 7.47
CA LYS A 80 -9.69 6.63 7.71
C LYS A 80 -10.48 6.63 6.40
N ILE A 81 -10.94 5.45 6.01
CA ILE A 81 -11.82 5.22 4.86
C ILE A 81 -13.21 4.94 5.40
N GLY A 82 -14.20 5.71 4.96
CA GLY A 82 -15.62 5.49 5.20
C GLY A 82 -16.29 4.96 3.95
N PHE A 83 -17.13 3.94 4.13
CA PHE A 83 -17.96 3.36 3.09
C PHE A 83 -19.40 3.87 3.21
N THR A 84 -20.14 3.83 2.10
CA THR A 84 -21.54 4.26 2.06
C THR A 84 -22.47 3.30 2.79
N GLN A 85 -22.21 2.00 2.72
CA GLN A 85 -23.02 0.98 3.40
C GLN A 85 -22.48 0.72 4.81
N ASP A 86 -23.35 0.25 5.71
CA ASP A 86 -22.96 -0.02 7.11
C ASP A 86 -22.12 -1.30 7.27
N ALA A 87 -22.27 -2.27 6.37
CA ALA A 87 -21.57 -3.55 6.40
C ALA A 87 -21.43 -4.17 5.00
N ASN A 88 -20.70 -5.29 4.91
CA ASN A 88 -20.44 -6.03 3.68
C ASN A 88 -19.77 -5.21 2.56
N ASN A 89 -19.06 -4.15 2.93
CA ASN A 89 -18.28 -3.36 2.01
C ASN A 89 -17.05 -4.14 1.53
N GLN A 90 -16.49 -3.66 0.42
CA GLN A 90 -15.28 -4.19 -0.15
C GLN A 90 -14.31 -3.08 -0.54
N LEU A 91 -13.03 -3.43 -0.59
CA LEU A 91 -11.96 -2.54 -1.00
C LEU A 91 -11.03 -3.30 -1.94
N ASP A 92 -10.76 -2.70 -3.10
CA ASP A 92 -9.72 -3.17 -4.01
C ASP A 92 -8.34 -2.98 -3.37
N LEU A 93 -7.52 -4.03 -3.37
CA LEU A 93 -6.14 -4.02 -2.88
C LEU A 93 -5.12 -3.99 -4.03
N GLY A 94 -5.58 -4.00 -5.27
CA GLY A 94 -4.73 -4.07 -6.46
C GLY A 94 -4.32 -5.52 -6.79
N THR A 95 -3.28 -5.65 -7.60
CA THR A 95 -2.91 -6.90 -8.28
C THR A 95 -1.78 -7.68 -7.62
N VAL A 96 -1.22 -7.16 -6.52
CA VAL A 96 -0.04 -7.73 -5.86
C VAL A 96 -0.28 -7.88 -4.37
N LEU A 97 0.16 -9.00 -3.78
CA LEU A 97 0.26 -9.19 -2.33
C LEU A 97 1.66 -9.69 -1.96
N LEU A 98 2.12 -9.41 -0.74
CA LEU A 98 3.36 -10.00 -0.23
C LEU A 98 3.14 -11.45 0.20
N THR A 99 4.09 -12.33 -0.11
CA THR A 99 4.17 -13.66 0.53
C THR A 99 4.68 -13.52 1.97
N ASP A 100 4.65 -14.59 2.76
CA ASP A 100 5.24 -14.58 4.10
C ASP A 100 6.75 -14.25 4.07
N THR A 101 7.48 -14.73 3.07
CA THR A 101 8.89 -14.38 2.85
C THR A 101 9.03 -12.90 2.50
N GLY A 102 8.17 -12.37 1.62
CA GLY A 102 8.12 -10.96 1.28
C GLY A 102 7.85 -10.06 2.49
N LYS A 103 6.89 -10.44 3.35
CA LYS A 103 6.58 -9.72 4.60
C LYS A 103 7.78 -9.70 5.55
N LYS A 104 8.47 -10.83 5.71
CA LYS A 104 9.69 -10.92 6.53
C LYS A 104 10.81 -10.03 5.99
N LEU A 105 11.05 -10.05 4.68
CA LEU A 105 12.07 -9.20 4.06
C LEU A 105 11.70 -7.72 4.16
N TYR A 106 10.45 -7.37 3.91
CA TYR A 106 9.93 -6.00 4.03
C TYR A 106 10.22 -5.43 5.43
N ALA A 107 10.04 -6.21 6.49
CA ALA A 107 10.28 -5.79 7.87
C ALA A 107 11.75 -5.42 8.16
N THR A 108 12.69 -5.82 7.30
CA THR A 108 14.10 -5.44 7.42
C THR A 108 14.41 -4.08 6.79
N PHE A 109 13.45 -3.48 6.09
CA PHE A 109 13.62 -2.21 5.38
C PHE A 109 12.89 -1.06 6.04
N SER A 110 13.46 0.13 5.86
CA SER A 110 12.80 1.41 6.11
C SER A 110 12.49 2.05 4.76
N PRO A 111 11.33 1.74 4.14
CA PRO A 111 11.00 2.28 2.83
C PRO A 111 10.94 3.80 2.87
N ILE A 112 11.27 4.43 1.74
CA ILE A 112 11.19 5.88 1.58
C ILE A 112 9.75 6.25 1.23
N ARG A 113 9.23 7.28 1.87
CA ARG A 113 7.88 7.77 1.62
C ARG A 113 7.80 8.36 0.20
N ASN A 114 6.91 7.82 -0.62
CA ASN A 114 6.56 8.39 -1.92
C ASN A 114 5.28 9.24 -1.80
N GLN A 115 5.40 10.55 -1.97
CA GLN A 115 4.27 11.50 -1.88
C GLN A 115 3.30 11.35 -3.06
N GLN A 116 3.82 11.20 -4.28
CA GLN A 116 2.99 11.06 -5.49
C GLN A 116 2.15 9.79 -5.42
N PHE A 117 2.72 8.69 -4.91
CA PHE A 117 1.99 7.47 -4.66
C PHE A 117 0.90 7.63 -3.60
N TYR A 118 1.20 8.31 -2.49
CA TYR A 118 0.17 8.60 -1.49
C TYR A 118 -1.02 9.35 -2.10
N GLU A 119 -0.75 10.41 -2.86
CA GLU A 119 -1.80 11.20 -3.53
C GLU A 119 -2.58 10.38 -4.53
N TYR A 120 -1.90 9.55 -5.32
CA TYR A 120 -2.51 8.64 -6.27
C TYR A 120 -3.49 7.67 -5.58
N VAL A 121 -3.12 7.04 -4.47
CA VAL A 121 -4.00 6.13 -3.73
C VAL A 121 -5.21 6.86 -3.14
N ILE A 122 -4.99 8.05 -2.56
CA ILE A 122 -6.09 8.89 -2.05
C ILE A 122 -7.06 9.26 -3.16
N GLN A 123 -6.56 9.67 -4.33
CA GLN A 123 -7.38 10.00 -5.48
C GLN A 123 -8.14 8.78 -6.01
N HIS A 124 -7.48 7.63 -6.11
CA HIS A 124 -8.09 6.37 -6.54
C HIS A 124 -9.29 6.01 -5.64
N TRP A 125 -9.12 6.03 -4.32
CA TRP A 125 -10.19 5.77 -3.38
C TRP A 125 -11.30 6.82 -3.42
N PHE A 126 -10.97 8.10 -3.58
CA PHE A 126 -11.96 9.16 -3.70
C PHE A 126 -12.82 8.99 -4.95
N GLN A 127 -12.22 8.63 -6.09
CA GLN A 127 -12.94 8.36 -7.34
C GLN A 127 -13.88 7.15 -7.26
N GLN A 128 -13.60 6.21 -6.35
CA GLN A 128 -14.51 5.09 -6.02
C GLN A 128 -15.66 5.49 -5.08
N GLY A 129 -15.79 6.77 -4.73
CA GLY A 129 -16.84 7.28 -3.86
C GLY A 129 -16.59 7.03 -2.37
N LEU A 130 -15.34 6.70 -1.98
CA LEU A 130 -14.99 6.47 -0.58
C LEU A 130 -14.82 7.80 0.17
N LEU A 131 -15.34 7.85 1.40
CA LEU A 131 -15.21 9.02 2.27
C LEU A 131 -13.86 8.98 3.00
N LEU A 132 -12.95 9.87 2.63
CA LEU A 132 -11.60 9.88 3.18
C LEU A 132 -11.43 10.96 4.25
N SER A 133 -10.88 10.59 5.39
CA SER A 133 -10.48 11.54 6.43
C SER A 133 -9.12 11.17 7.01
N SER A 134 -8.28 12.18 7.18
CA SER A 134 -7.08 12.10 8.03
C SER A 134 -7.40 12.85 9.32
N PRO A 135 -7.01 12.36 10.50
CA PRO A 135 -6.97 13.23 11.66
C PRO A 135 -6.10 14.43 11.29
N LEU A 136 -6.61 15.65 11.49
CA LEU A 136 -5.74 16.80 11.66
C LEU A 136 -4.90 16.48 12.89
N GLY A 137 -3.57 16.50 12.76
CA GLY A 137 -2.68 16.13 13.86
C GLY A 137 -3.14 16.79 15.15
N SER A 138 -3.11 16.05 16.27
CA SER A 138 -3.41 16.62 17.58
C SER A 138 -2.61 17.92 17.71
N PRO A 139 -3.21 19.07 18.09
CA PRO A 139 -2.41 20.23 18.43
C PRO A 139 -1.38 19.75 19.45
N GLN A 140 -0.09 19.97 19.15
CA GLN A 140 0.97 19.74 20.12
C GLN A 140 0.53 20.48 21.38
N ARG A 141 0.35 19.75 22.49
CA ARG A 141 0.18 20.42 23.78
C ARG A 141 1.41 21.30 23.93
N PRO A 142 1.27 22.63 24.11
CA PRO A 142 2.42 23.46 24.40
C PRO A 142 3.16 22.80 25.56
N HIS A 143 4.45 22.56 25.37
CA HIS A 143 5.31 22.05 26.43
C HIS A 143 5.13 22.97 27.62
N LEU A 144 4.49 22.47 28.68
CA LEU A 144 4.56 23.11 29.98
C LEU A 144 6.02 22.95 30.41
N VAL A 145 6.78 24.03 30.22
CA VAL A 145 8.09 24.21 30.85
C VAL A 145 7.80 24.35 32.33
N ASN A 146 8.18 23.33 33.10
CA ASN A 146 8.34 23.45 34.56
C ASN A 146 9.65 24.17 34.86
#